data_AF-A0AAT9RFK5-F1
#
_entry.id   AF-A0AAT9RFK5-F1
#
_cell.length_a   1.000
_cell.length_b   1.000
_cell.length_c   1.000
_cell.angle_alpha   90.00
_cell.angle_beta   90.00
_cell.angle_gamma   90.00
#
_symmetry.space_group_name_H-M   'P 1'
#
loop_
_entity.id
_entity.type
_entity.pdbx_description
1 polymer ?
#
loop_
_entity_poly.entity_id
_entity_poly.type
_entity_poly.pdbx_seq_one_letter_code
_entity_poly.pdbx_strand_id
1 'polypeptide(L)'
;MSRRLPIDQAQERLRHELSAGQQPLSELDLDEMWLRFVRFGSQRFDTAGTPDADGLLFQYGTHSFEGPRVFTLDLARQFEVNDATGEHDHYIQLHCELRYEPVFQLRALGHFESWFFHDTDDELDRWADGLGLHQFWEILRNFHPTEIRVYQEQV
;
A
#
# COMPACT_ATOMS: atom_id res chain seq x y z
N MET A 1 -24.27 -9.23 0.22
CA MET A 1 -23.53 -8.02 -0.15
C MET A 1 -22.71 -7.60 1.05
N SER A 2 -21.38 -7.60 0.93
CA SER A 2 -20.51 -7.11 2.02
C SER A 2 -20.77 -5.63 2.22
N ARG A 3 -20.85 -5.20 3.49
CA ARG A 3 -21.06 -3.81 3.88
C ARG A 3 -19.85 -2.98 3.43
N ARG A 4 -20.08 -1.94 2.60
CA ARG A 4 -19.05 -0.94 2.27
C ARG A 4 -18.81 -0.02 3.48
N LEU A 5 -17.54 0.31 3.71
CA LEU A 5 -17.08 1.18 4.78
C LEU A 5 -16.88 2.62 4.27
N PRO A 6 -17.13 3.66 5.08
CA PRO A 6 -16.76 5.02 4.73
C PRO A 6 -15.25 5.20 4.51
N ILE A 7 -14.84 6.00 3.51
CA ILE A 7 -13.41 6.26 3.18
C ILE A 7 -12.67 6.89 4.37
N ASP A 8 -13.32 7.76 5.15
CA ASP A 8 -12.74 8.42 6.32
C ASP A 8 -12.31 7.44 7.43
N GLN A 9 -12.82 6.20 7.41
CA GLN A 9 -12.39 5.15 8.32
C GLN A 9 -11.15 4.39 7.83
N ALA A 10 -10.74 4.54 6.56
CA ALA A 10 -9.72 3.69 5.95
C ALA A 10 -8.39 3.69 6.71
N GLN A 11 -7.94 4.84 7.20
CA GLN A 11 -6.68 4.92 7.95
C GLN A 11 -6.75 4.21 9.30
N GLU A 12 -7.89 4.32 10.00
CA GLU A 12 -8.13 3.58 11.24
C GLU A 12 -8.15 2.07 10.96
N ARG A 13 -8.82 1.64 9.88
CA ARG A 13 -8.88 0.22 9.48
C ARG A 13 -7.50 -0.33 9.14
N LEU A 14 -6.68 0.41 8.38
CA LEU A 14 -5.31 0.03 8.09
C LEU A 14 -4.50 -0.10 9.38
N ARG A 15 -4.54 0.90 10.26
CA ARG A 15 -3.84 0.86 11.56
C ARG A 15 -4.28 -0.32 12.42
N HIS A 16 -5.56 -0.66 12.40
CA HIS A 16 -6.09 -1.83 13.10
C HIS A 16 -5.48 -3.13 12.57
N GLU A 17 -5.47 -3.35 11.25
CA GLU A 17 -4.83 -4.54 10.65
C GLU A 17 -3.33 -4.59 10.97
N LEU A 18 -2.65 -3.44 10.91
CA LEU A 18 -1.23 -3.35 11.23
C LEU A 18 -0.91 -3.58 12.71
N SER A 19 -1.86 -3.37 13.62
CA SER A 19 -1.67 -3.57 15.06
C SER A 19 -2.11 -4.96 15.57
N ALA A 20 -2.70 -5.78 14.70
CA ALA A 20 -3.18 -7.10 15.07
C ALA A 20 -2.01 -7.99 15.55
N GLY A 21 -2.07 -8.52 16.78
CA GLY A 21 -1.05 -9.45 17.30
C GLY A 21 -0.03 -8.89 18.29
N GLN A 22 -0.27 -7.72 18.90
CA GLN A 22 0.52 -7.15 20.02
C GLN A 22 1.99 -6.79 19.72
N GLN A 23 2.51 -7.11 18.53
CA GLN A 23 3.83 -6.71 18.08
C GLN A 23 3.85 -5.23 17.65
N PRO A 24 4.86 -4.44 18.03
CA PRO A 24 5.03 -3.07 17.56
C PRO A 24 5.16 -3.00 16.03
N LEU A 25 4.64 -1.93 15.42
CA LEU A 25 4.75 -1.70 13.97
C LEU A 25 6.19 -1.80 13.49
N SER A 26 7.15 -1.24 14.24
CA SER A 26 8.58 -1.23 13.92
C SER A 26 9.24 -2.61 13.90
N GLU A 27 8.58 -3.64 14.42
CA GLU A 27 9.09 -5.01 14.45
C GLU A 27 8.45 -5.88 13.36
N LEU A 28 7.49 -5.37 12.58
CA LEU A 28 6.89 -6.15 11.49
C LEU A 28 7.88 -6.30 10.35
N ASP A 29 8.05 -7.54 9.89
CA ASP A 29 8.77 -7.80 8.65
C ASP A 29 7.90 -7.55 7.41
N LEU A 30 8.52 -7.68 6.24
CA LEU A 30 7.86 -7.44 4.96
C LEU A 30 6.71 -8.43 4.69
N ASP A 31 6.85 -9.71 5.05
CA ASP A 31 5.82 -10.72 4.78
C ASP A 31 4.58 -10.49 5.67
N GLU A 32 4.82 -10.15 6.93
CA GLU A 32 3.76 -9.80 7.89
C GLU A 32 3.05 -8.51 7.49
N MET A 33 3.81 -7.50 7.06
CA MET A 33 3.27 -6.24 6.57
C MET A 33 2.39 -6.46 5.34
N TRP A 34 2.91 -7.19 4.35
CA TRP A 34 2.20 -7.51 3.12
C TRP A 34 0.90 -8.25 3.41
N LEU A 35 0.93 -9.29 4.24
CA LEU A 35 -0.25 -10.06 4.58
C LEU A 35 -1.33 -9.21 5.27
N ARG A 36 -0.94 -8.31 6.19
CA ARG A 36 -1.87 -7.38 6.86
C ARG A 36 -2.42 -6.34 5.88
N PHE A 37 -1.59 -5.85 4.98
CA PHE A 37 -2.00 -4.91 3.93
C PHE A 37 -2.99 -5.54 2.95
N VAL A 38 -2.77 -6.78 2.49
CA VAL A 38 -3.72 -7.50 1.62
C VAL A 38 -5.04 -7.75 2.35
N ARG A 39 -5.00 -8.10 3.65
CA ARG A 39 -6.22 -8.19 4.48
C ARG A 39 -6.98 -6.88 4.54
N PHE A 40 -6.30 -5.76 4.75
CA PHE A 40 -6.89 -4.43 4.63
C PHE A 40 -7.45 -4.18 3.22
N GLY A 41 -6.71 -4.56 2.18
CA GLY A 41 -7.10 -4.45 0.77
C GLY A 41 -8.39 -5.17 0.42
N SER A 42 -8.68 -6.29 1.08
CA SER A 42 -9.94 -7.03 0.89
C SER A 42 -11.18 -6.30 1.44
N GLN A 43 -11.00 -5.31 2.32
CA GLN A 43 -12.10 -4.52 2.86
C GLN A 43 -12.64 -3.58 1.78
N ARG A 44 -13.96 -3.51 1.64
CA ARG A 44 -14.63 -2.70 0.63
C ARG A 44 -15.05 -1.35 1.17
N PHE A 45 -14.72 -0.28 0.45
CA PHE A 45 -15.07 1.09 0.81
C PHE A 45 -16.14 1.69 -0.11
N ASP A 46 -16.81 2.72 0.40
CA ASP A 46 -17.83 3.48 -0.31
C ASP A 46 -17.16 4.55 -1.18
N THR A 47 -16.81 4.14 -2.40
CA THR A 47 -16.12 4.93 -3.42
C THR A 47 -17.04 5.19 -4.61
N ALA A 48 -16.62 6.06 -5.52
CA ALA A 48 -17.26 6.21 -6.81
C ALA A 48 -17.37 4.86 -7.56
N GLY A 49 -18.35 4.75 -8.46
CA GLY A 49 -18.59 3.56 -9.28
C GLY A 49 -17.72 3.47 -10.53
N THR A 50 -16.60 4.20 -10.55
CA THR A 50 -15.61 4.27 -11.62
C THR A 50 -14.54 3.18 -11.42
N PRO A 51 -13.95 2.63 -12.50
CA PRO A 51 -12.99 1.51 -12.39
C PRO A 51 -11.70 1.83 -11.61
N ASP A 52 -11.34 3.10 -11.45
CA ASP A 52 -10.13 3.58 -10.79
C ASP A 52 -10.39 4.17 -9.38
N ALA A 53 -11.62 4.05 -8.86
CA ALA A 53 -12.03 4.70 -7.62
C ALA A 53 -11.45 4.09 -6.33
N ASP A 54 -10.99 2.84 -6.37
CA ASP A 54 -10.50 2.10 -5.20
C ASP A 54 -9.34 1.19 -5.63
N GLY A 55 -8.14 1.76 -5.64
CA GLY A 55 -6.92 1.13 -6.13
C GLY A 55 -5.94 0.77 -5.01
N LEU A 56 -5.36 -0.43 -5.07
CA LEU A 56 -4.18 -0.81 -4.30
C LEU A 56 -2.94 -0.70 -5.18
N LEU A 57 -1.87 -0.18 -4.61
CA LEU A 57 -0.58 0.02 -5.24
C LEU A 57 0.52 -0.66 -4.42
N PHE A 58 1.31 -1.49 -5.09
CA PHE A 58 2.61 -1.93 -4.61
C PHE A 58 3.67 -1.23 -5.44
N GLN A 59 4.53 -0.43 -4.82
CA GLN A 59 5.61 0.25 -5.53
C GLN A 59 6.90 0.28 -4.73
N TYR A 60 8.03 0.30 -5.42
CA TYR A 60 9.31 0.60 -4.78
C TYR A 60 10.23 1.42 -5.67
N GLY A 61 11.17 2.10 -5.04
CA GLY A 61 12.19 2.86 -5.73
C GLY A 61 13.20 3.48 -4.77
N THR A 62 14.31 3.98 -5.33
CA THR A 62 15.28 4.76 -4.57
C THR A 62 15.13 6.23 -4.93
N HIS A 63 14.78 7.06 -3.94
CA HIS A 63 14.52 8.49 -4.15
C HIS A 63 15.33 9.36 -3.18
N SER A 64 15.49 10.63 -3.55
CA SER A 64 16.07 11.68 -2.69
C SER A 64 15.17 12.90 -2.75
N PHE A 65 14.20 12.98 -1.84
CA PHE A 65 13.27 14.11 -1.81
C PHE A 65 13.87 15.30 -1.04
N GLU A 66 14.41 15.10 0.17
CA GLU A 66 15.09 16.18 0.94
C GLU A 66 16.19 15.63 1.89
N GLY A 67 17.06 14.74 1.40
CA GLY A 67 18.09 14.13 2.24
C GLY A 67 18.90 13.03 1.55
N PRO A 68 19.59 12.17 2.32
CA PRO A 68 20.22 10.97 1.78
C PRO A 68 19.22 10.15 0.96
N ARG A 69 19.72 9.43 -0.05
CA ARG A 69 18.87 8.51 -0.80
C ARG A 69 18.29 7.48 0.17
N VAL A 70 17.03 7.13 -0.05
CA VAL A 70 16.35 6.07 0.69
C VAL A 70 15.71 5.14 -0.32
N PHE A 71 15.84 3.83 -0.10
CA PHE A 71 15.02 2.87 -0.83
C PHE A 71 13.68 2.76 -0.09
N THR A 72 12.59 3.06 -0.77
CA THR A 72 11.24 2.97 -0.21
C THR A 72 10.50 1.85 -0.93
N LEU A 73 9.91 0.95 -0.16
CA LEU A 73 8.79 0.13 -0.59
C LEU A 73 7.53 0.79 -0.01
N ASP A 74 6.56 1.09 -0.85
CA ASP A 74 5.29 1.69 -0.45
C ASP A 74 4.13 0.79 -0.86
N LEU A 75 3.31 0.45 0.13
CA LEU A 75 2.05 -0.25 -0.02
C LEU A 75 0.95 0.79 0.15
N ALA A 76 0.38 1.27 -0.94
CA ALA A 76 -0.58 2.36 -0.93
C ALA A 76 -1.98 1.91 -1.32
N ARG A 77 -3.00 2.62 -0.83
CA ARG A 77 -4.37 2.50 -1.33
C ARG A 77 -4.91 3.89 -1.67
N GLN A 78 -5.42 4.02 -2.88
CA GLN A 78 -5.99 5.25 -3.42
C GLN A 78 -7.50 5.14 -3.49
N PHE A 79 -8.17 6.21 -3.07
CA PHE A 79 -9.62 6.37 -3.18
C PHE A 79 -9.96 7.63 -3.96
N GLU A 80 -10.88 7.52 -4.91
CA GLU A 80 -11.53 8.68 -5.51
C GLU A 80 -12.58 9.24 -4.54
N VAL A 81 -12.52 10.55 -4.33
CA VAL A 81 -13.51 11.31 -3.57
C VAL A 81 -14.26 12.22 -4.53
N ASN A 82 -15.59 12.12 -4.51
CA ASN A 82 -16.46 12.97 -5.30
C ASN A 82 -17.07 14.05 -4.41
N ASP A 83 -17.35 15.21 -5.00
CA ASP A 83 -18.02 16.31 -4.31
C ASP A 83 -19.53 16.02 -4.12
N ALA A 84 -20.25 17.00 -3.54
CA ALA A 84 -21.69 16.88 -3.31
C ALA A 84 -22.53 16.77 -4.59
N THR A 85 -21.97 17.09 -5.75
CA THR A 85 -22.61 16.97 -7.07
C THR A 85 -22.32 15.62 -7.73
N GLY A 86 -21.39 14.84 -7.17
CA GLY A 86 -20.94 13.55 -7.70
C GLY A 86 -19.81 13.68 -8.72
N GLU A 87 -19.25 14.86 -8.92
CA GLU A 87 -18.07 15.09 -9.75
C GLU A 87 -16.80 14.77 -8.97
N HIS A 88 -15.73 14.41 -9.68
CA HIS A 88 -14.41 14.21 -9.10
C HIS A 88 -13.96 15.46 -8.35
N ASP A 89 -13.57 15.30 -7.08
CA ASP A 89 -12.98 16.38 -6.28
C ASP A 89 -11.47 16.19 -6.14
N HIS A 90 -11.05 15.06 -5.57
CA HIS A 90 -9.64 14.73 -5.35
C HIS A 90 -9.42 13.23 -5.13
N TYR A 91 -8.15 12.82 -5.06
CA TYR A 91 -7.79 11.49 -4.55
C TYR A 91 -7.29 11.57 -3.12
N ILE A 92 -7.60 10.55 -2.34
CA ILE A 92 -6.94 10.29 -1.05
C ILE A 92 -6.04 9.08 -1.24
N GLN A 93 -4.76 9.19 -0.87
CA GLN A 93 -3.85 8.05 -0.78
C GLN A 93 -3.44 7.77 0.66
N LEU A 94 -3.56 6.51 1.05
CA LEU A 94 -3.02 5.99 2.30
C LEU A 94 -1.77 5.21 1.99
N HIS A 95 -0.70 5.47 2.74
CA HIS A 95 0.60 4.86 2.53
C HIS A 95 0.99 4.00 3.72
N CYS A 96 1.62 2.87 3.42
CA CYS A 96 2.44 2.12 4.36
C CYS A 96 3.84 2.01 3.75
N GLU A 97 4.69 2.96 4.12
CA GLU A 97 6.05 3.05 3.61
C GLU A 97 7.02 2.29 4.52
N LEU A 98 7.81 1.41 3.92
CA LEU A 98 8.93 0.71 4.51
C LEU A 98 10.20 1.31 3.90
N ARG A 99 11.00 1.95 4.76
CA ARG A 99 12.21 2.68 4.35
C ARG A 99 13.43 1.87 4.70
N TYR A 100 14.35 1.76 3.77
CA TYR A 100 15.58 0.98 3.91
C TYR A 100 16.79 1.84 3.57
N GLU A 101 17.92 1.50 4.18
CA GLU A 101 19.23 1.97 3.70
C GLU A 101 19.39 1.52 2.24
N PRO A 102 19.67 2.42 1.29
CA PRO A 102 19.70 2.08 -0.14
C PRO A 102 20.99 1.35 -0.49
N VAL A 103 21.24 0.16 0.05
CA VAL A 103 22.43 -0.65 -0.28
C VAL A 103 22.43 -1.07 -1.76
N PHE A 104 23.57 -1.54 -2.26
CA PHE A 104 23.73 -1.86 -3.68
C PHE A 104 22.65 -2.82 -4.21
N GLN A 105 22.32 -3.88 -3.46
CA GLN A 105 21.30 -4.86 -3.86
C GLN A 105 19.91 -4.22 -4.02
N LEU A 106 19.51 -3.34 -3.10
CA LEU A 106 18.21 -2.67 -3.16
C LEU A 106 18.15 -1.62 -4.28
N ARG A 107 19.22 -0.84 -4.47
CA ARG A 107 19.28 0.10 -5.60
C ARG A 107 19.26 -0.59 -6.96
N ALA A 108 19.84 -1.79 -7.05
CA ALA A 108 19.88 -2.57 -8.28
C ALA A 108 18.50 -3.10 -8.69
N LEU A 109 17.52 -3.16 -7.78
CA LEU A 109 16.12 -3.48 -8.11
C LEU A 109 15.48 -2.42 -9.01
N GLY A 110 16.03 -1.19 -9.04
CA GLY A 110 15.50 -0.09 -9.83
C GLY A 110 14.20 0.45 -9.24
N HIS A 111 13.19 0.58 -10.10
CA HIS A 111 11.84 1.02 -9.75
C HIS A 111 10.82 0.02 -10.30
N PHE A 112 9.74 -0.17 -9.56
CA PHE A 112 8.63 -1.04 -9.93
C PHE A 112 7.36 -0.48 -9.32
N GLU A 113 6.26 -0.65 -10.03
CA GLU A 113 4.91 -0.39 -9.55
C GLU A 113 3.94 -1.43 -10.12
N SER A 114 2.92 -1.76 -9.35
CA SER A 114 1.83 -2.64 -9.76
C SER A 114 0.55 -2.21 -9.08
N TRP A 115 -0.50 -2.05 -9.88
CA TRP A 115 -1.82 -1.65 -9.42
C TRP A 115 -2.79 -2.82 -9.45
N PHE A 116 -3.71 -2.81 -8.49
CA PHE A 116 -4.94 -3.58 -8.51
C PHE A 116 -6.10 -2.61 -8.26
N PHE A 117 -7.20 -2.75 -8.99
CA PHE A 117 -8.39 -1.92 -8.79
C PHE A 117 -9.60 -2.80 -8.48
N HIS A 118 -10.31 -2.42 -7.43
CA HIS A 118 -11.59 -3.02 -7.10
C HIS A 118 -12.64 -2.72 -8.17
N ASP A 119 -13.65 -3.59 -8.27
CA ASP A 119 -14.76 -3.46 -9.22
C ASP A 119 -14.33 -3.52 -10.72
N THR A 120 -13.13 -4.05 -10.97
CA THR A 120 -12.66 -4.49 -12.27
C THR A 120 -12.76 -6.02 -12.41
N ASP A 121 -12.35 -6.58 -13.54
CA ASP A 121 -12.29 -8.03 -13.77
C ASP A 121 -11.09 -8.72 -13.07
N ASP A 122 -10.23 -7.93 -12.40
CA ASP A 122 -9.09 -8.46 -11.65
C ASP A 122 -9.50 -9.01 -10.27
N GLU A 123 -8.72 -9.97 -9.78
CA GLU A 123 -8.91 -10.59 -8.47
C GLU A 123 -7.74 -10.22 -7.55
N LEU A 124 -8.06 -9.73 -6.35
CA LEU A 124 -7.06 -9.31 -5.37
C LEU A 124 -6.06 -10.43 -5.05
N ASP A 125 -6.56 -11.65 -4.84
CA ASP A 125 -5.71 -12.81 -4.54
C ASP A 125 -4.78 -13.13 -5.72
N ARG A 126 -5.26 -13.03 -6.96
CA ARG A 126 -4.44 -13.25 -8.16
C ARG A 126 -3.34 -12.21 -8.29
N TRP A 127 -3.66 -10.93 -8.06
CA TRP A 127 -2.67 -9.85 -8.07
C TRP A 127 -1.64 -10.04 -6.95
N ALA A 128 -2.10 -10.37 -5.75
CA ALA A 128 -1.24 -10.54 -4.59
C ALA A 128 -0.30 -11.76 -4.72
N ASP A 129 -0.84 -12.89 -5.18
CA ASP A 129 -0.06 -14.10 -5.49
C ASP A 129 0.93 -13.84 -6.62
N GLY A 130 0.51 -13.10 -7.65
CA GLY A 130 1.37 -12.68 -8.76
C GLY A 130 2.59 -11.90 -8.27
N LEU A 131 2.38 -10.91 -7.38
CA LEU A 131 3.46 -10.18 -6.74
C LEU A 131 4.36 -11.11 -5.92
N GLY A 132 3.80 -12.04 -5.16
CA GLY A 132 4.54 -13.01 -4.32
C GLY A 132 5.55 -13.88 -5.07
N LEU A 133 5.43 -14.00 -6.40
CA LEU A 133 6.34 -14.76 -7.26
C LEU A 133 7.54 -13.93 -7.79
N HIS A 134 7.57 -12.62 -7.55
CA HIS A 134 8.66 -11.78 -8.02
C HIS A 134 9.95 -11.98 -7.20
N GLN A 135 11.09 -11.93 -7.89
CA GLN A 135 12.42 -12.09 -7.28
C GLN A 135 12.77 -11.00 -6.24
N PHE A 136 12.12 -9.83 -6.29
CA PHE A 136 12.39 -8.76 -5.33
C PHE A 136 12.08 -9.16 -3.88
N TRP A 137 11.17 -10.11 -3.63
CA TRP A 137 10.88 -10.60 -2.28
C TRP A 137 12.09 -11.31 -1.68
N GLU A 138 12.77 -12.15 -2.47
CA GLU A 138 13.97 -12.86 -2.01
C GLU A 138 15.07 -11.88 -1.59
N ILE A 139 15.17 -10.75 -2.29
CA ILE A 139 16.16 -9.70 -1.99
C ILE A 139 15.73 -8.92 -0.75
N LEU A 140 14.50 -8.41 -0.71
CA LEU A 140 13.99 -7.54 0.35
C LEU A 140 13.93 -8.25 1.72
N ARG A 141 13.61 -9.55 1.75
CA ARG A 141 13.60 -10.36 3.00
C ARG A 141 14.94 -10.40 3.73
N ASN A 142 16.05 -10.15 3.04
CA ASN A 142 17.37 -10.08 3.68
C ASN A 142 17.63 -8.76 4.42
N PHE A 143 16.68 -7.82 4.36
CA PHE A 143 16.82 -6.50 4.96
C PHE A 143 15.65 -6.24 5.91
N HIS A 144 15.91 -5.46 6.95
CA HIS A 144 14.86 -4.93 7.82
C HIS A 144 14.68 -3.44 7.54
N PRO A 145 13.44 -2.95 7.47
CA PRO A 145 13.19 -1.53 7.32
C PRO A 145 13.81 -0.77 8.50
N THR A 146 14.47 0.34 8.19
CA THR A 146 15.00 1.26 9.21
C THR A 146 13.90 2.14 9.80
N GLU A 147 12.80 2.32 9.06
CA GLU A 147 11.66 3.13 9.47
C GLU A 147 10.41 2.62 8.75
N ILE A 148 9.27 2.62 9.45
CA ILE A 148 7.95 2.33 8.87
C ILE A 148 7.04 3.53 9.13
N ARG A 149 6.41 4.05 8.07
CA ARG A 149 5.50 5.20 8.14
C ARG A 149 4.13 4.81 7.65
N VAL A 150 3.11 5.28 8.37
CA VAL A 150 1.71 5.12 7.98
C VAL A 150 1.04 6.47 8.04
N TYR A 151 0.68 7.00 6.88
CA TYR A 151 0.09 8.32 6.73
C TYR A 151 -0.93 8.33 5.59
N GLN A 152 -1.65 9.43 5.49
CA GLN A 152 -2.62 9.70 4.46
C GLN A 152 -2.36 11.09 3.90
N GLU A 153 -2.52 11.26 2.60
CA GLU A 153 -2.49 12.55 1.93
C GLU A 153 -3.62 12.69 0.91
N GLN A 154 -3.92 13.94 0.58
CA GLN A 154 -4.76 14.31 -0.55
C GLN A 154 -3.83 14.60 -1.73
N VAL A 155 -4.13 13.99 -2.89
CA VAL A 155 -3.35 14.07 -4.14
C VAL A 155 -4.13 14.87 -5.18
#